data_AF-A0A9W4TA52-F1
#
_entry.id   AF-A0A9W4TA52-F1
#
_cell.length_a   1.000
_cell.length_b   1.000
_cell.length_c   1.000
_cell.angle_alpha   90.00
_cell.angle_beta   90.00
_cell.angle_gamma   90.00
#
_symmetry.space_group_name_H-M   'P 1'
#
loop_
_entity.id
_entity.type
_entity.pdbx_description
1 polymer ?
#
loop_
_entity_poly.entity_id
_entity_poly.type
_entity_poly.pdbx_seq_one_letter_code
_entity_poly.pdbx_strand_id
1 'polypeptide(L)' 'HDFQLSLDICKGKRPKDIKNIPQCYINLMKRCWDIDPLKRPIASEIKKIVEN' A
#
# COMPACT_ATOMS: atom_id res chain seq x y z
N HIS A 1 -14.46 11.92 11.53
CA HIS A 1 -13.70 11.51 10.32
C HIS A 1 -13.02 12.73 9.74
N ASP A 2 -11.76 12.62 9.31
CA ASP A 2 -11.05 13.72 8.65
C ASP A 2 -11.38 13.74 7.15
N PHE A 3 -12.28 14.63 6.76
CA PHE A 3 -12.73 14.78 5.38
C PHE A 3 -11.59 15.19 4.44
N GLN A 4 -10.71 16.09 4.89
CA GLN A 4 -9.60 16.56 4.08
C GLN A 4 -8.61 15.44 3.81
N LEU A 5 -8.30 14.64 4.84
CA LEU A 5 -7.45 13.46 4.70
C LEU A 5 -8.01 12.46 3.70
N SER A 6 -9.32 12.26 3.71
CA SER A 6 -9.99 11.32 2.80
C SER A 6 -9.87 11.75 1.34
N LEU A 7 -10.13 13.04 1.08
CA LEU A 7 -9.95 13.62 -0.25
C LEU A 7 -8.50 13.50 -0.71
N ASP A 8 -7.53 13.75 0.16
CA ASP A 8 -6.12 13.62 -0.19
C ASP A 8 -5.75 12.17 -0.54
N ILE A 9 -6.25 11.17 0.20
CA ILE A 9 -6.00 9.74 -0.08
C ILE A 9 -6.56 9.35 -1.45
N CYS A 10 -7.78 9.81 -1.78
CA CYS A 10 -8.40 9.63 -3.09
C CYS A 10 -7.59 10.30 -4.21
N LYS A 11 -6.93 11.44 -3.92
CA LYS A 11 -5.99 12.12 -4.83
C LYS A 11 -4.60 11.47 -4.89
N GLY A 12 -4.40 10.33 -4.22
CA GLY A 12 -3.14 9.58 -4.27
C GLY A 12 -2.13 9.93 -3.18
N LYS A 13 -2.53 10.66 -2.12
CA LYS A 13 -1.65 10.83 -0.94
C LYS A 13 -1.29 9.46 -0.36
N ARG A 14 0.02 9.21 -0.25
CA ARG A 14 0.63 8.03 0.36
C ARG A 14 1.78 8.47 1.28
N PRO A 15 2.13 7.67 2.30
CA PRO A 15 3.35 7.85 3.09
C PRO A 15 4.59 8.05 2.20
N LYS A 16 5.38 9.09 2.47
CA LYS A 16 6.60 9.43 1.70
C LYS A 16 7.89 8.99 2.40
N ASP A 17 7.93 9.05 3.72
CA ASP A 17 9.15 8.83 4.52
C ASP A 17 9.26 7.40 5.04
N ILE A 18 9.14 6.41 4.14
CA ILE A 18 9.27 5.01 4.51
C ILE A 18 10.77 4.67 4.64
N LYS A 19 11.33 4.87 5.84
CA LYS A 19 12.72 4.56 6.19
C LYS A 19 12.78 3.31 7.07
N ASN A 20 13.91 2.62 7.07
CA ASN A 20 14.19 1.45 7.92
C ASN A 20 13.24 0.25 7.73
N ILE A 21 12.57 0.17 6.58
CA ILE A 21 11.73 -0.98 6.21
C ILE A 21 12.42 -1.71 5.03
N PRO A 22 12.52 -3.05 5.04
CA PRO A 22 13.04 -3.80 3.90
C PRO A 22 12.30 -3.47 2.60
N GLN A 23 13.04 -3.39 1.49
CA GLN A 23 12.50 -2.97 0.20
C GLN A 23 11.35 -3.88 -0.29
N CYS A 24 11.37 -5.17 0.07
CA CYS A 24 10.29 -6.11 -0.25
C CYS A 24 8.93 -5.66 0.34
N TYR A 25 8.91 -5.21 1.60
CA TYR A 25 7.70 -4.70 2.23
C TYR A 25 7.29 -3.34 1.67
N ILE A 26 8.24 -2.48 1.30
CA ILE A 26 7.93 -1.21 0.61
C ILE A 26 7.22 -1.49 -0.72
N ASN A 27 7.72 -2.44 -1.49
CA ASN A 27 7.14 -2.83 -2.78
C ASN A 27 5.76 -3.48 -2.59
N LEU A 28 5.60 -4.33 -1.57
CA LEU A 28 4.32 -4.95 -1.22
C LEU A 28 3.27 -3.90 -0.83
N MET A 29 3.61 -2.98 0.09
CA MET A 29 2.72 -1.87 0.46
C MET A 29 2.32 -1.03 -0.75
N LYS A 30 3.28 -0.76 -1.65
CA LYS A 30 3.03 -0.04 -2.91
C LYS A 30 1.98 -0.70 -3.80
N ARG A 31 2.00 -2.04 -3.88
CA ARG A 31 0.99 -2.81 -4.62
C ARG A 31 -0.36 -2.83 -3.90
N CYS A 32 -0.37 -2.93 -2.56
CA CYS A 32 -1.61 -2.99 -1.77
C CYS A 32 -2.50 -1.75 -1.90
N TRP A 33 -1.92 -0.57 -2.12
CA TRP A 33 -2.66 0.69 -2.22
C TRP A 33 -2.63 1.29 -3.63
N ASP A 34 -2.47 0.45 -4.67
CA ASP A 34 -2.54 0.87 -6.06
C ASP A 34 -3.88 1.58 -6.34
N ILE A 35 -3.83 2.58 -7.21
CA ILE A 35 -5.00 3.36 -7.61
C ILE A 35 -6.00 2.47 -8.37
N ASP A 36 -5.50 1.52 -9.16
CA ASP A 36 -6.28 0.50 -9.83
C ASP A 36 -6.54 -0.66 -8.86
N PRO A 37 -7.79 -0.91 -8.44
CA PRO A 37 -8.12 -2.01 -7.54
C PRO A 37 -7.72 -3.38 -8.09
N LEU A 38 -7.68 -3.56 -9.41
CA LEU A 38 -7.33 -4.83 -10.04
C LEU A 38 -5.83 -5.16 -9.96
N LYS A 39 -4.98 -4.15 -9.69
CA LYS A 39 -3.54 -4.33 -9.49
C LYS A 39 -3.17 -4.68 -8.04
N ARG A 40 -4.14 -4.61 -7.12
CA ARG A 40 -3.91 -4.92 -5.71
C ARG A 40 -3.81 -6.43 -5.53
N PRO A 41 -2.85 -6.92 -4.74
CA PRO A 41 -2.76 -8.33 -4.43
C PRO A 41 -3.93 -8.76 -3.57
N ILE A 42 -4.37 -10.00 -3.74
CA ILE A 42 -5.35 -10.62 -2.84
C ILE A 42 -4.67 -11.08 -1.55
N ALA A 43 -5.45 -11.23 -0.47
CA ALA A 43 -4.92 -11.58 0.84
C ALA A 43 -4.08 -12.88 0.84
N SER A 44 -4.45 -13.87 0.03
CA SER A 44 -3.70 -15.13 -0.07
C SER A 44 -2.34 -14.96 -0.76
N GLU A 45 -2.19 -14.03 -1.70
CA GLU A 45 -0.89 -13.68 -2.29
C GLU A 45 -0.01 -12.95 -1.29
N ILE A 46 -0.58 -12.02 -0.53
CA ILE A 46 0.13 -11.30 0.54
C ILE A 46 0.67 -12.30 1.56
N LYS A 47 -0.17 -13.24 2.01
CA LYS A 47 0.21 -14.30 2.95
C LYS A 47 1.45 -15.07 2.47
N LYS A 48 1.43 -15.53 1.22
CA LYS A 48 2.57 -16.23 0.60
C LYS A 48 3.84 -15.39 0.55
N ILE A 49 3.74 -14.08 0.35
CA ILE A 49 4.91 -13.18 0.28
C ILE A 49 5.51 -12.95 1.67
N VAL A 50 4.68 -12.86 2.72
CA VAL A 50 5.11 -12.51 4.09
C VAL A 50 5.60 -13.73 4.87
N GLU A 51 5.11 -14.93 4.56
CA GLU A 51 5.50 -16.18 5.22
C GLU A 51 6.78 -16.83 4.63
N ASN A 52 7.33 -16.28 3.56
CA ASN A 52 8.64 -16.67 3.00
C ASN A 52 9.78 -15.97 3.74
#